data_AF-A0A101IPW0-F1
#
_entry.id   AF-A0A101IPW0-F1
#
_cell.length_a   1.000
_cell.length_b   1.000
_cell.length_c   1.000
_cell.angle_alpha   90.00
_cell.angle_beta   90.00
_cell.angle_gamma   90.00
#
_symmetry.space_group_name_H-M   'P 1'
#
loop_
_entity.id
_entity.type
_entity.pdbx_description
1 polymer ?
#
loop_
_entity_poly.entity_id
_entity_poly.type
_entity_poly.pdbx_seq_one_letter_code
_entity_poly.pdbx_strand_id
1 'polypeptide(L)'
;MKNRKVKSNRAQADYFELLVCQYICHLYNITFSYSKDLAELSNKILSLPSGTTRLKLQNDNFIKIQPKIKKILDYEIGQKGKVINVIWVGRNLLIETTSDVDAEHISRQKTRFSIKSIANTGTGTLKNLGARQIKKYLGVDFSNDYKQMWEELRKYLGDSTSSQYQIKKKVQRNQKLLKWATENGKKYQIVLNELCCKSFNSLSLNQKIDFLNFITDCNDDDLYVIIVNSIDVIIYKPVEKNLKLIKNIEVRKDKMTDVGYTIFVDNKPTYRVQTNNTNGIGISAFCQRIFWV
;
A
#
# COMPACT_ATOMS: atom_id res chain seq x y z
N MET A 1 -6.18 -20.39 -15.27
CA MET A 1 -5.82 -19.55 -14.10
C MET A 1 -4.61 -18.68 -14.43
N LYS A 2 -4.73 -17.34 -14.45
CA LYS A 2 -3.61 -16.42 -14.72
C LYS A 2 -2.46 -16.66 -13.73
N ASN A 3 -1.26 -16.90 -14.25
CA ASN A 3 -0.05 -17.27 -13.51
C ASN A 3 0.27 -16.21 -12.43
N ARG A 4 -0.11 -16.48 -11.16
CA ARG A 4 0.06 -15.56 -10.02
C ARG A 4 1.54 -15.24 -9.71
N LYS A 5 2.48 -15.99 -10.29
CA LYS A 5 3.94 -15.88 -10.07
C LYS A 5 4.57 -14.58 -10.59
N VAL A 6 3.86 -13.77 -11.39
CA VAL A 6 4.42 -12.59 -12.09
C VAL A 6 3.98 -11.24 -11.46
N LYS A 7 3.25 -11.24 -10.34
CA LYS A 7 2.79 -9.99 -9.69
C LYS A 7 3.85 -9.39 -8.75
N SER A 8 5.00 -8.96 -9.28
CA SER A 8 5.70 -7.86 -8.61
C SER A 8 5.05 -6.55 -9.07
N ASN A 9 3.92 -6.19 -8.46
CA ASN A 9 3.32 -4.88 -8.63
C ASN A 9 4.22 -3.77 -8.06
N ARG A 10 5.17 -4.12 -7.19
CA ARG A 10 6.01 -3.13 -6.53
C ARG A 10 6.98 -2.45 -7.49
N ALA A 11 7.67 -3.20 -8.35
CA ALA A 11 8.56 -2.59 -9.33
C ALA A 11 7.79 -1.64 -10.28
N GLN A 12 6.55 -1.99 -10.62
CA GLN A 12 5.67 -1.15 -11.41
C GLN A 12 5.24 0.12 -10.67
N ALA A 13 4.89 0.02 -9.39
CA ALA A 13 4.57 1.18 -8.55
C ALA A 13 5.79 2.10 -8.39
N ASP A 14 6.95 1.55 -8.01
CA ASP A 14 8.22 2.29 -7.88
C ASP A 14 8.59 3.01 -9.18
N TYR A 15 8.42 2.36 -10.34
CA TYR A 15 8.66 2.98 -11.64
C TYR A 15 7.77 4.19 -11.86
N PHE A 16 6.48 4.08 -11.55
CA PHE A 16 5.53 5.18 -11.65
C PHE A 16 5.86 6.33 -10.69
N GLU A 17 6.28 6.01 -9.47
CA GLU A 17 6.73 6.99 -8.48
C GLU A 17 7.93 7.80 -9.00
N LEU A 18 8.88 7.13 -9.65
CA LEU A 18 10.04 7.79 -10.24
C LEU A 18 9.72 8.61 -11.50
N LEU A 19 8.72 8.23 -12.30
CA LEU A 19 8.23 9.09 -13.40
C LEU A 19 7.70 10.41 -12.86
N VAL A 20 6.96 10.38 -11.75
CA VAL A 20 6.49 11.60 -11.07
C VAL A 20 7.65 12.43 -10.54
N CYS A 21 8.65 11.80 -9.90
CA CYS A 21 9.85 12.50 -9.45
C CYS A 21 10.56 13.20 -10.63
N GLN A 22 10.79 12.48 -11.72
CA GLN A 22 11.44 13.01 -12.93
C GLN A 22 10.67 14.20 -13.51
N TYR A 23 9.34 14.13 -13.54
CA TYR A 23 8.49 15.23 -14.01
C TYR A 23 8.63 16.49 -13.17
N ILE A 24 8.55 16.36 -11.85
CA ILE A 24 8.69 17.50 -10.94
C ILE A 24 10.09 18.11 -11.07
N CYS A 25 11.13 17.28 -11.14
CA CYS A 25 12.49 17.74 -11.41
C CYS A 25 12.57 18.55 -12.70
N HIS A 26 11.98 18.05 -13.78
CA HIS A 26 11.94 18.74 -15.07
C HIS A 26 11.20 20.09 -15.01
N LEU A 27 10.04 20.15 -14.36
CA LEU A 27 9.24 21.38 -14.24
C LEU A 27 10.01 22.54 -13.59
N TYR A 28 10.89 22.24 -12.62
CA TYR A 28 11.54 23.27 -11.80
C TYR A 28 13.06 23.36 -12.00
N ASN A 29 13.58 22.65 -13.01
CA ASN A 29 15.01 22.55 -13.34
C ASN A 29 15.87 22.06 -12.17
N ILE A 30 15.43 20.97 -11.55
CA ILE A 30 16.12 20.28 -10.44
C ILE A 30 16.77 19.02 -11.02
N THR A 31 17.98 18.69 -10.56
CA THR A 31 18.66 17.45 -10.97
C THR A 31 17.85 16.23 -10.54
N PHE A 32 17.59 15.31 -11.48
CA PHE A 32 16.92 14.05 -11.19
C PHE A 32 17.93 12.99 -10.74
N SER A 33 18.03 12.76 -9.43
CA SER A 33 19.02 11.87 -8.80
C SER A 33 18.76 10.37 -8.99
N TYR A 34 17.58 9.98 -9.47
CA TYR A 34 17.11 8.57 -9.51
C TYR A 34 17.10 7.98 -10.93
N SER A 35 17.90 8.52 -11.86
CA SER A 35 17.96 8.06 -13.25
C SER A 35 18.36 6.58 -13.38
N LYS A 36 19.34 6.14 -12.57
CA LYS A 36 19.78 4.75 -12.51
C LYS A 36 18.68 3.81 -12.01
N ASP A 37 18.00 4.17 -10.91
CA ASP A 37 16.88 3.38 -10.37
C ASP A 37 15.74 3.24 -11.38
N LEU A 38 15.40 4.33 -12.08
CA LEU A 38 14.35 4.32 -13.10
C LEU A 38 14.68 3.35 -14.24
N ALA A 39 15.93 3.37 -14.73
CA ALA A 39 16.40 2.45 -15.77
C ALA A 39 16.40 0.98 -15.30
N GLU A 40 16.89 0.71 -14.08
CA GLU A 40 16.88 -0.63 -13.50
C GLU A 40 15.46 -1.19 -13.33
N LEU A 41 14.53 -0.37 -12.85
CA LEU A 41 13.11 -0.75 -12.70
C LEU A 41 12.45 -1.01 -14.05
N SER A 42 12.71 -0.18 -15.06
CA SER A 42 12.23 -0.38 -16.43
C SER A 42 12.68 -1.73 -16.98
N ASN A 43 13.99 -2.02 -16.93
CA ASN A 43 14.56 -3.29 -17.39
C ASN A 43 13.98 -4.50 -16.64
N LYS A 44 13.82 -4.36 -15.31
CA LYS A 44 13.20 -5.40 -14.49
C LYS A 44 11.75 -5.67 -14.88
N ILE A 45 10.98 -4.64 -15.21
CA ILE A 45 9.58 -4.81 -15.68
C ILE A 45 9.57 -5.45 -17.06
N LEU A 46 10.42 -5.01 -17.99
CA LEU A 46 10.52 -5.54 -19.36
C LEU A 46 10.91 -7.01 -19.40
N SER A 47 11.68 -7.50 -18.43
CA SER A 47 12.03 -8.93 -18.31
C SER A 47 10.82 -9.85 -18.07
N LEU A 48 9.67 -9.30 -17.69
CA LEU A 48 8.44 -10.08 -17.47
C LEU A 48 7.71 -10.28 -18.82
N PRO A 49 7.02 -11.42 -19.04
CA PRO A 49 6.25 -11.65 -20.27
C PRO A 49 5.20 -10.57 -20.58
N SER A 50 4.68 -9.88 -19.56
CA SER A 50 3.73 -8.78 -19.69
C SER A 50 4.38 -7.39 -19.52
N GLY A 51 5.71 -7.29 -19.62
CA GLY A 51 6.48 -6.10 -19.25
C GLY A 51 6.08 -4.87 -20.05
N THR A 52 6.03 -4.99 -21.38
CA THR A 52 5.65 -3.90 -22.30
C THR A 52 4.28 -3.32 -21.96
N THR A 53 3.27 -4.17 -21.76
CA THR A 53 1.91 -3.72 -21.38
C THR A 53 1.90 -3.01 -20.03
N ARG A 54 2.72 -3.45 -19.07
CA ARG A 54 2.81 -2.81 -17.74
C ARG A 54 3.45 -1.42 -17.82
N LEU A 55 4.56 -1.28 -18.55
CA LEU A 55 5.19 0.03 -18.74
C LEU A 55 4.25 0.98 -19.49
N LYS A 56 3.61 0.51 -20.57
CA LYS A 56 2.61 1.30 -21.30
C LYS A 56 1.53 1.84 -20.36
N LEU A 57 0.94 0.97 -19.53
CA LEU A 57 -0.05 1.41 -18.53
C LEU A 57 0.49 2.49 -17.59
N GLN A 58 1.72 2.35 -17.08
CA GLN A 58 2.29 3.36 -16.18
C GLN A 58 2.54 4.69 -16.89
N ASN A 59 3.06 4.66 -18.11
CA ASN A 59 3.29 5.86 -18.91
C ASN A 59 1.95 6.55 -19.29
N ASP A 60 0.95 5.79 -19.74
CA ASP A 60 -0.38 6.30 -20.08
C ASP A 60 -1.03 6.96 -18.85
N ASN A 61 -0.97 6.32 -17.69
CA ASN A 61 -1.49 6.89 -16.44
C ASN A 61 -0.68 8.11 -15.98
N PHE A 62 0.63 8.14 -16.24
CA PHE A 62 1.50 9.25 -15.86
C PHE A 62 1.15 10.51 -16.64
N ILE A 63 0.95 10.40 -17.96
CA ILE A 63 0.51 11.51 -18.82
C ILE A 63 -0.78 12.14 -18.28
N LYS A 64 -1.74 11.34 -17.81
CA LYS A 64 -3.01 11.85 -17.24
C LYS A 64 -2.81 12.73 -16.01
N ILE A 65 -1.82 12.42 -15.16
CA ILE A 65 -1.64 13.12 -13.87
C ILE A 65 -0.70 14.32 -13.95
N GLN A 66 0.14 14.44 -14.98
CA GLN A 66 1.05 15.58 -15.18
C GLN A 66 0.38 16.95 -15.00
N PRO A 67 -0.71 17.31 -15.71
CA PRO A 67 -1.33 18.62 -15.55
C PRO A 67 -1.91 18.84 -14.14
N LYS A 68 -2.30 17.77 -13.46
CA LYS A 68 -2.83 17.84 -12.10
C LYS A 68 -1.72 18.07 -11.06
N ILE A 69 -0.59 17.38 -11.18
CA ILE A 69 0.59 17.59 -10.35
C ILE A 69 1.07 19.03 -10.50
N LYS A 70 1.20 19.52 -11.75
CA LYS A 70 1.61 20.90 -12.00
C LYS A 70 0.67 21.90 -11.33
N LYS A 71 -0.65 21.73 -11.47
CA LYS A 71 -1.64 22.61 -10.84
C LYS A 71 -1.50 22.64 -9.30
N ILE A 72 -1.28 21.49 -8.67
CA ILE A 72 -1.06 21.42 -7.21
C ILE A 72 0.21 22.19 -6.84
N LEU A 73 1.32 21.93 -7.54
CA LEU A 73 2.59 22.58 -7.23
C LEU A 73 2.57 24.08 -7.50
N ASP A 74 1.92 24.55 -8.56
CA ASP A 74 1.74 25.98 -8.84
C ASP A 74 0.99 26.67 -7.68
N TYR A 75 -0.05 26.03 -7.14
CA TYR A 75 -0.79 26.53 -5.97
C TYR A 75 0.10 26.55 -4.71
N GLU A 76 0.79 25.46 -4.43
CA GLU A 76 1.64 25.31 -3.24
C GLU A 76 2.86 26.24 -3.29
N ILE A 77 3.41 26.53 -4.47
CA ILE A 77 4.50 27.50 -4.66
C ILE A 77 4.10 28.90 -4.22
N GLY A 78 2.84 29.29 -4.40
CA GLY A 78 2.33 30.57 -3.91
C GLY A 78 2.41 30.73 -2.39
N GLN A 79 2.46 29.62 -1.64
CA GLN A 79 2.48 29.62 -0.17
C GLN A 79 3.85 29.22 0.39
N LYS A 80 4.51 28.24 -0.24
CA LYS A 80 5.73 27.59 0.26
C LYS A 80 6.99 28.05 -0.49
N GLY A 81 6.84 28.80 -1.57
CA GLY A 81 7.92 29.20 -2.48
C GLY A 81 8.32 28.09 -3.45
N LYS A 82 9.34 28.34 -4.28
CA LYS A 82 9.77 27.41 -5.35
C LYS A 82 10.19 26.04 -4.78
N VAL A 83 9.90 24.96 -5.51
CA VAL A 83 10.48 23.63 -5.26
C VAL A 83 12.00 23.67 -5.52
N ILE A 84 12.77 23.15 -4.56
CA ILE A 84 14.24 23.11 -4.61
C ILE A 84 14.79 21.68 -4.64
N ASN A 85 14.01 20.70 -4.22
CA ASN A 85 14.45 19.31 -4.13
C ASN A 85 13.25 18.36 -4.28
N VAL A 86 13.49 17.15 -4.79
CA VAL A 86 12.48 16.10 -4.95
C VAL A 86 13.02 14.81 -4.37
N ILE A 87 12.29 14.24 -3.41
CA ILE A 87 12.71 13.07 -2.64
C ILE A 87 11.77 11.92 -2.96
N TRP A 88 12.34 10.80 -3.42
CA TRP A 88 11.60 9.56 -3.53
C TRP A 88 11.51 8.87 -2.16
N VAL A 89 10.33 8.93 -1.54
CA VAL A 89 10.08 8.46 -0.17
C VAL A 89 9.71 6.99 -0.12
N GLY A 90 9.09 6.47 -1.19
CA GLY A 90 8.53 5.12 -1.26
C GLY A 90 9.48 4.00 -0.84
N ARG A 91 10.81 4.17 -0.88
CA ARG A 91 11.78 3.18 -0.37
C ARG A 91 12.26 3.38 1.07
N ASN A 92 12.28 4.61 1.57
CA ASN A 92 13.05 4.95 2.77
C ASN A 92 12.21 5.10 4.05
N LEU A 93 10.90 5.41 3.95
CA LEU A 93 10.06 5.74 5.12
C LEU A 93 8.69 5.04 5.15
N LEU A 94 8.62 3.80 4.65
CA LEU A 94 7.38 3.00 4.48
C LEU A 94 6.48 2.85 5.73
N ILE A 95 6.99 3.17 6.93
CA ILE A 95 6.28 3.00 8.20
C ILE A 95 5.69 4.33 8.71
N GLU A 96 6.24 5.47 8.29
CA GLU A 96 5.98 6.78 8.90
C GLU A 96 5.00 7.64 8.10
N THR A 97 4.97 7.48 6.77
CA THR A 97 4.08 8.25 5.89
C THR A 97 3.55 7.38 4.76
N THR A 98 2.40 7.76 4.18
CA THR A 98 1.93 7.22 2.89
C THR A 98 2.48 7.99 1.70
N SER A 99 3.23 9.08 1.91
CA SER A 99 3.89 9.80 0.83
C SER A 99 4.86 8.88 0.09
N ASP A 100 4.76 8.87 -1.23
CA ASP A 100 5.68 8.18 -2.12
C ASP A 100 6.70 9.18 -2.71
N VAL A 101 6.31 10.45 -2.88
CA VAL A 101 7.13 11.53 -3.45
C VAL A 101 6.93 12.82 -2.65
N ASP A 102 8.04 13.40 -2.18
CA ASP A 102 8.04 14.72 -1.55
C ASP A 102 8.70 15.75 -2.47
N ALA A 103 8.04 16.89 -2.67
CA ALA A 103 8.65 18.10 -3.23
C ALA A 103 8.98 19.06 -2.08
N GLU A 104 10.27 19.29 -1.82
CA GLU A 104 10.73 20.23 -0.80
C GLU A 104 10.83 21.63 -1.41
N HIS A 105 10.24 22.61 -0.72
CA HIS A 105 10.22 24.00 -1.12
C HIS A 105 11.31 24.82 -0.42
N ILE A 106 11.61 26.01 -0.94
CA ILE A 106 12.63 26.92 -0.36
C ILE A 106 12.34 27.29 1.10
N SER A 107 11.06 27.31 1.50
CA SER A 107 10.63 27.49 2.89
C SER A 107 10.92 26.28 3.80
N ARG A 108 11.51 25.20 3.28
CA ARG A 108 11.68 23.89 3.93
C ARG A 108 10.40 23.10 4.19
N GLN A 109 9.24 23.67 3.87
CA GLN A 109 7.98 22.94 3.83
C GLN A 109 7.96 21.98 2.64
N LYS A 110 7.08 20.98 2.70
CA LYS A 110 6.96 19.96 1.67
C LYS A 110 5.57 19.99 1.04
N THR A 111 5.48 19.62 -0.22
CA THR A 111 4.25 19.09 -0.81
C THR A 111 4.45 17.60 -0.99
N ARG A 112 3.59 16.79 -0.37
CA ARG A 112 3.73 15.33 -0.32
C ARG A 112 2.70 14.68 -1.22
N PHE A 113 3.09 13.61 -1.91
CA PHE A 113 2.23 12.90 -2.84
C PHE A 113 2.21 11.41 -2.52
N SER A 114 1.04 10.90 -2.11
CA SER A 114 0.72 9.46 -2.15
C SER A 114 0.11 9.15 -3.52
N ILE A 115 0.82 8.44 -4.39
CA ILE A 115 0.45 8.25 -5.80
C ILE A 115 0.18 6.79 -6.11
N LYS A 116 -0.97 6.51 -6.75
CA LYS A 116 -1.40 5.15 -7.07
C LYS A 116 -1.76 5.04 -8.53
N SER A 117 -1.07 4.17 -9.26
CA SER A 117 -1.36 3.82 -10.64
C SER A 117 -1.95 2.42 -10.72
N ILE A 118 -3.21 2.33 -11.12
CA ILE A 118 -3.97 1.08 -11.14
C ILE A 118 -4.56 0.82 -12.52
N ALA A 119 -4.63 -0.46 -12.90
CA ALA A 119 -5.10 -0.89 -14.21
C ALA A 119 -6.64 -0.86 -14.35
N ASN A 120 -7.34 -1.10 -13.24
CA ASN A 120 -8.78 -1.29 -13.20
C ASN A 120 -9.45 -0.16 -12.39
N THR A 121 -10.77 -0.14 -12.41
CA THR A 121 -11.58 0.70 -11.52
C THR A 121 -11.29 0.38 -10.05
N GLY A 122 -11.09 1.41 -9.23
CA GLY A 122 -10.81 1.29 -7.80
C GLY A 122 -9.95 2.43 -7.26
N THR A 123 -9.55 2.29 -6.00
CA THR A 123 -8.79 3.31 -5.24
C THR A 123 -7.35 2.89 -4.92
N GLY A 124 -7.01 1.62 -5.16
CA GLY A 124 -5.72 1.06 -4.73
C GLY A 124 -5.63 0.86 -3.21
N THR A 125 -4.49 0.35 -2.73
CA THR A 125 -4.26 0.17 -1.29
C THR A 125 -3.92 1.52 -0.66
N LEU A 126 -4.73 1.97 0.30
CA LEU A 126 -4.51 3.19 1.08
C LEU A 126 -3.31 3.03 2.02
N LYS A 127 -3.37 2.03 2.91
CA LYS A 127 -2.33 1.73 3.92
C LYS A 127 -2.12 0.21 4.01
N ASN A 128 -0.89 -0.20 4.31
CA ASN A 128 -0.58 -1.57 4.72
C ASN A 128 -0.33 -1.59 6.23
N LEU A 129 -1.06 -2.42 6.97
CA LEU A 129 -0.83 -2.67 8.38
C LEU A 129 0.04 -3.90 8.56
N GLY A 130 1.26 -3.73 9.06
CA GLY A 130 2.08 -4.84 9.52
C GLY A 130 1.68 -5.30 10.93
N ALA A 131 2.28 -6.40 11.39
CA ALA A 131 2.01 -6.96 12.72
C ALA A 131 2.24 -5.95 13.86
N ARG A 132 3.26 -5.07 13.73
CA ARG A 132 3.53 -4.01 14.72
C ARG A 132 2.38 -3.01 14.82
N GLN A 133 1.84 -2.57 13.69
CA GLN A 133 0.71 -1.63 13.66
C GLN A 133 -0.56 -2.27 14.19
N ILE A 134 -0.82 -3.54 13.82
CA ILE A 134 -1.96 -4.31 14.34
C ILE A 134 -1.86 -4.42 15.86
N LYS A 135 -0.69 -4.78 16.41
CA LYS A 135 -0.47 -4.84 17.86
C LYS A 135 -0.63 -3.46 18.52
N LYS A 136 -0.07 -2.40 17.92
CA LYS A 136 -0.13 -1.04 18.47
C LYS A 136 -1.56 -0.52 18.58
N TYR A 137 -2.35 -0.63 17.50
CA TYR A 137 -3.68 -0.01 17.44
C TYR A 137 -4.82 -0.92 17.85
N LEU A 138 -4.65 -2.24 17.70
CA LEU A 138 -5.71 -3.22 18.00
C LEU A 138 -5.32 -4.13 19.17
N GLY A 139 -4.14 -4.03 19.78
CA GLY A 139 -3.72 -4.93 20.86
C GLY A 139 -3.61 -6.41 20.47
N VAL A 140 -3.70 -6.74 19.17
CA VAL A 140 -3.66 -8.12 18.68
C VAL A 140 -2.21 -8.51 18.42
N ASP A 141 -1.68 -9.43 19.23
CA ASP A 141 -0.37 -10.06 18.99
C ASP A 141 -0.53 -11.35 18.20
N PHE A 142 -0.01 -11.37 16.98
CA PHE A 142 -0.10 -12.50 16.04
C PHE A 142 1.23 -13.26 15.88
N SER A 143 2.21 -13.01 16.75
CA SER A 143 3.56 -13.56 16.62
C SER A 143 3.59 -15.09 16.74
N ASN A 144 2.82 -15.67 17.67
CA ASN A 144 2.74 -17.11 17.88
C ASN A 144 2.09 -17.83 16.69
N ASP A 145 0.92 -17.36 16.24
CA ASP A 145 0.24 -17.89 15.06
C ASP A 145 1.13 -17.81 13.80
N TYR A 146 1.86 -16.70 13.65
CA TYR A 146 2.80 -16.54 12.54
C TYR A 146 3.94 -17.57 12.61
N LYS A 147 4.46 -17.86 13.81
CA LYS A 147 5.49 -18.88 14.02
C LYS A 147 4.96 -20.28 13.71
N GLN A 148 3.79 -20.63 14.24
CA GLN A 148 3.15 -21.94 14.01
C GLN A 148 2.86 -22.18 12.53
N MET A 149 2.37 -21.16 11.82
CA MET A 149 2.14 -21.22 10.37
C MET A 149 3.40 -21.58 9.58
N TRP A 150 4.57 -21.09 10.01
CA TRP A 150 5.86 -21.44 9.39
C TRP A 150 6.35 -22.83 9.78
N GLU A 151 6.17 -23.23 11.04
CA GLU A 151 6.52 -24.57 11.53
C GLU A 151 5.75 -25.67 10.79
N GLU A 152 4.45 -25.46 10.56
CA GLU A 152 3.63 -26.40 9.78
C GLU A 152 4.11 -26.53 8.33
N LEU A 153 4.52 -25.42 7.69
CA LEU A 153 5.12 -25.51 6.36
C LEU A 153 6.43 -26.29 6.39
N ARG A 154 7.31 -26.00 7.36
CA ARG A 154 8.59 -26.71 7.48
C ARG A 154 8.39 -28.21 7.65
N LYS A 155 7.43 -28.60 8.48
CA LYS A 155 7.02 -29.99 8.68
C LYS A 155 6.50 -30.61 7.37
N TYR A 156 5.62 -29.91 6.66
CA TYR A 156 5.11 -30.37 5.36
C TYR A 156 6.21 -30.54 4.30
N LEU A 157 7.24 -29.70 4.34
CA LEU A 157 8.38 -29.78 3.43
C LEU A 157 9.47 -30.77 3.84
N GLY A 158 9.43 -31.29 5.08
CA GLY A 158 10.54 -32.03 5.68
C GLY A 158 11.82 -31.20 5.78
N ASP A 159 11.70 -29.88 6.00
CA ASP A 159 12.80 -28.92 5.84
C ASP A 159 12.93 -27.98 7.05
N SER A 160 13.68 -28.44 8.05
CA SER A 160 13.93 -27.71 9.31
C SER A 160 15.10 -26.73 9.23
N THR A 161 16.02 -26.90 8.29
CA THR A 161 17.31 -26.19 8.26
C THR A 161 17.33 -25.00 7.31
N SER A 162 16.52 -25.00 6.25
CA SER A 162 16.53 -23.91 5.27
C SER A 162 16.08 -22.58 5.88
N SER A 163 16.66 -21.48 5.41
CA SER A 163 16.18 -20.14 5.72
C SER A 163 14.76 -19.93 5.17
N GLN A 164 13.99 -19.02 5.77
CA GLN A 164 12.65 -18.66 5.27
C GLN A 164 12.70 -18.20 3.79
N TYR A 165 13.77 -17.53 3.38
CA TYR A 165 13.97 -17.10 2.00
C TYR A 165 14.11 -18.27 1.02
N GLN A 166 14.91 -19.29 1.37
CA GLN A 166 15.08 -20.49 0.55
C GLN A 166 13.76 -21.26 0.44
N ILE A 167 13.05 -21.46 1.56
CA ILE A 167 11.73 -22.09 1.59
C ILE A 167 10.74 -21.33 0.70
N LYS A 168 10.71 -20.00 0.82
CA LYS A 168 9.85 -19.15 -0.01
C LYS A 168 10.11 -19.37 -1.49
N LYS A 169 11.38 -19.34 -1.93
CA LYS A 169 11.74 -19.60 -3.33
C LYS A 169 11.31 -21.00 -3.80
N LYS A 170 11.50 -22.03 -2.96
CA LYS A 170 11.10 -23.41 -3.24
C LYS A 170 9.59 -23.52 -3.44
N VAL A 171 8.80 -22.97 -2.52
CA VAL A 171 7.33 -23.00 -2.58
C VAL A 171 6.82 -22.18 -3.78
N GLN A 172 7.36 -20.99 -4.04
CA GLN A 172 6.94 -20.16 -5.19
C GLN A 172 7.17 -20.85 -6.54
N ARG A 173 8.21 -21.69 -6.65
CA ARG A 173 8.51 -22.42 -7.89
C ARG A 173 7.59 -23.62 -8.11
N ASN A 174 7.00 -24.19 -7.07
CA ASN A 174 6.15 -25.39 -7.17
C ASN A 174 4.66 -25.06 -6.92
N GLN A 175 3.80 -25.33 -7.92
CA GLN A 175 2.37 -25.01 -7.82
C GLN A 175 1.63 -25.80 -6.72
N LYS A 176 1.99 -27.07 -6.50
CA LYS A 176 1.38 -27.91 -5.46
C LYS A 176 1.72 -27.38 -4.07
N LEU A 177 3.01 -27.08 -3.84
CA LEU A 177 3.46 -26.49 -2.57
C LEU A 177 2.83 -25.12 -2.34
N LEU A 178 2.72 -24.30 -3.38
CA LEU A 178 2.09 -22.98 -3.29
C LEU A 178 0.60 -23.08 -2.92
N LYS A 179 -0.12 -24.05 -3.50
CA LYS A 179 -1.52 -24.31 -3.17
C LYS A 179 -1.66 -24.71 -1.70
N TRP A 180 -0.89 -25.71 -1.25
CA TRP A 180 -0.92 -26.16 0.14
C TRP A 180 -0.60 -25.03 1.11
N ALA A 181 0.46 -24.26 0.85
CA ALA A 181 0.81 -23.11 1.68
C ALA A 181 -0.37 -22.13 1.73
N THR A 182 -0.92 -21.73 0.58
CA THR A 182 -2.07 -20.81 0.54
C THR A 182 -3.25 -21.28 1.40
N GLU A 183 -3.58 -22.57 1.34
CA GLU A 183 -4.65 -23.17 2.14
C GLU A 183 -4.33 -23.17 3.64
N ASN A 184 -3.12 -23.55 4.03
CA ASN A 184 -2.69 -23.52 5.42
C ASN A 184 -2.84 -22.12 6.03
N GLY A 185 -2.39 -21.12 5.27
CA GLY A 185 -2.42 -19.74 5.70
C GLY A 185 -3.77 -19.09 5.77
N LYS A 186 -4.75 -19.60 5.01
CA LYS A 186 -6.11 -19.08 5.03
C LYS A 186 -6.71 -19.24 6.43
N LYS A 187 -6.40 -20.32 7.13
CA LYS A 187 -6.85 -20.58 8.51
C LYS A 187 -6.42 -19.45 9.46
N TYR A 188 -5.12 -19.15 9.44
CA TYR A 188 -4.50 -18.08 10.22
C TYR A 188 -5.03 -16.68 9.85
N GLN A 189 -5.34 -16.44 8.57
CA GLN A 189 -5.98 -15.19 8.13
C GLN A 189 -7.36 -15.01 8.74
N ILE A 190 -8.18 -16.08 8.75
CA ILE A 190 -9.53 -16.04 9.30
C ILE A 190 -9.45 -15.70 10.79
N VAL A 191 -8.64 -16.43 11.55
CA VAL A 191 -8.41 -16.22 12.99
C VAL A 191 -7.97 -14.77 13.28
N LEU A 192 -6.99 -14.26 12.54
CA LEU A 192 -6.56 -12.87 12.70
C LEU A 192 -7.71 -11.89 12.48
N ASN A 193 -8.46 -12.02 11.38
CA ASN A 193 -9.54 -11.08 11.09
C ASN A 193 -10.59 -11.10 12.19
N GLU A 194 -10.89 -12.27 12.76
CA GLU A 194 -11.79 -12.39 13.91
C GLU A 194 -11.27 -11.64 15.13
N LEU A 195 -10.00 -11.83 15.47
CA LEU A 195 -9.33 -11.12 16.56
C LEU A 195 -9.34 -9.60 16.32
N CYS A 196 -8.99 -9.15 15.11
CA CYS A 196 -8.99 -7.75 14.74
C CYS A 196 -10.40 -7.15 14.79
N CYS A 197 -11.43 -7.84 14.29
CA CYS A 197 -12.82 -7.37 14.35
C CYS A 197 -13.30 -7.21 15.79
N LYS A 198 -13.08 -8.25 16.60
CA LYS A 198 -13.48 -8.25 18.03
C LYS A 198 -12.76 -7.14 18.78
N SER A 199 -11.45 -7.04 18.60
CA SER A 199 -10.66 -6.02 19.28
C SER A 199 -11.04 -4.61 18.83
N PHE A 200 -11.14 -4.37 17.52
CA PHE A 200 -11.54 -3.07 16.99
C PHE A 200 -12.88 -2.60 17.55
N ASN A 201 -13.88 -3.48 17.60
CA ASN A 201 -15.20 -3.12 18.13
C ASN A 201 -15.19 -2.82 19.64
N SER A 202 -14.24 -3.41 20.38
CA SER A 202 -14.05 -3.15 21.82
C SER A 202 -13.33 -1.83 22.13
N LEU A 203 -12.70 -1.20 21.13
CA LEU A 203 -12.04 0.09 21.30
C LEU A 203 -13.07 1.19 21.62
N SER A 204 -12.65 2.16 22.43
CA SER A 204 -13.40 3.41 22.60
C SER A 204 -13.50 4.19 21.29
N LEU A 205 -14.48 5.09 21.18
CA LEU A 205 -14.65 5.92 19.98
C LEU A 205 -13.38 6.72 19.65
N ASN A 206 -12.72 7.29 20.66
CA ASN A 206 -11.47 8.05 20.48
C ASN A 206 -10.35 7.17 19.89
N GLN A 207 -10.17 5.95 20.39
CA GLN A 207 -9.18 5.01 19.85
C GLN A 207 -9.49 4.58 18.41
N LYS A 208 -10.78 4.44 18.06
CA LYS A 208 -11.21 4.16 16.68
C LYS A 208 -10.93 5.35 15.77
N ILE A 209 -11.15 6.58 16.24
CA ILE A 209 -10.79 7.81 15.53
C ILE A 209 -9.28 7.87 15.32
N ASP A 210 -8.47 7.61 16.35
CA ASP A 210 -7.01 7.59 16.24
C ASP A 210 -6.52 6.57 15.21
N PHE A 211 -7.16 5.40 15.16
CA PHE A 211 -6.89 4.41 14.12
C PHE A 211 -7.26 4.93 12.73
N LEU A 212 -8.44 5.56 12.55
CA LEU A 212 -8.84 6.15 11.28
C LEU A 212 -7.87 7.25 10.83
N ASN A 213 -7.43 8.11 11.75
CA ASN A 213 -6.45 9.15 11.50
C ASN A 213 -5.13 8.57 11.03
N PHE A 214 -4.67 7.48 11.65
CA PHE A 214 -3.45 6.78 11.26
C PHE A 214 -3.52 6.14 9.86
N ILE A 215 -4.65 5.54 9.49
CA ILE A 215 -4.77 4.85 8.19
C ILE A 215 -5.02 5.82 7.03
N THR A 216 -5.52 7.02 7.33
CA THR A 216 -5.80 8.07 6.34
C THR A 216 -4.70 9.12 6.25
N ASP A 217 -3.84 9.23 7.27
CA ASP A 217 -2.87 10.33 7.43
C ASP A 217 -3.56 11.71 7.42
N CYS A 218 -4.76 11.82 8.03
CA CYS A 218 -5.56 13.05 8.02
C CYS A 218 -4.95 14.24 8.79
N ASN A 219 -3.85 14.02 9.51
CA ASN A 219 -3.11 15.06 10.22
C ASN A 219 -1.95 15.63 9.37
N ASP A 220 -1.77 15.15 8.13
CA ASP A 220 -0.76 15.65 7.22
C ASP A 220 -1.38 16.65 6.23
N ASP A 221 -1.31 17.94 6.57
CA ASP A 221 -1.84 19.04 5.76
C ASP A 221 -1.13 19.20 4.42
N ASP A 222 0.07 18.61 4.28
CA ASP A 222 0.89 18.70 3.07
C ASP A 222 0.66 17.53 2.12
N LEU A 223 -0.12 16.53 2.53
CA LEU A 223 -0.34 15.31 1.76
C LEU A 223 -1.48 15.44 0.76
N TYR A 224 -1.15 15.17 -0.50
CA TYR A 224 -2.08 14.94 -1.59
C TYR A 224 -2.12 13.46 -1.93
N VAL A 225 -3.32 12.88 -1.95
CA VAL A 225 -3.52 11.53 -2.47
C VAL A 225 -3.99 11.63 -3.92
N ILE A 226 -3.23 11.03 -4.83
CA ILE A 226 -3.53 10.98 -6.26
C ILE A 226 -3.71 9.50 -6.66
N ILE A 227 -4.88 9.17 -7.17
CA ILE A 227 -5.19 7.83 -7.69
C ILE A 227 -5.55 7.98 -9.15
N VAL A 228 -4.80 7.32 -10.03
CA VAL A 228 -5.08 7.27 -11.45
C VAL A 228 -5.39 5.85 -11.88
N ASN A 229 -6.50 5.72 -12.61
CA ASN A 229 -6.97 4.46 -13.17
C ASN A 229 -7.32 4.58 -14.66
N SER A 230 -7.89 3.52 -15.23
CA SER A 230 -8.27 3.50 -16.64
C SER A 230 -9.30 4.57 -17.00
N ILE A 231 -10.16 4.96 -16.06
CA ILE A 231 -11.31 5.85 -16.27
C ILE A 231 -11.04 7.27 -15.76
N ASP A 232 -10.42 7.42 -14.59
CA ASP A 232 -10.39 8.71 -13.88
C ASP A 232 -9.08 8.97 -13.11
N VAL A 233 -8.89 10.23 -12.71
CA VAL A 233 -7.86 10.73 -11.78
C VAL A 233 -8.55 11.34 -10.57
N ILE A 234 -8.49 10.65 -9.43
CA ILE A 234 -9.03 11.10 -8.15
C ILE A 234 -7.92 11.80 -7.37
N ILE A 235 -8.21 13.00 -6.86
CA ILE A 235 -7.28 13.81 -6.05
C ILE A 235 -8.01 14.35 -4.84
N TYR A 236 -7.41 14.23 -3.66
CA TYR A 236 -7.92 14.84 -2.43
C TYR A 236 -6.79 15.03 -1.41
N LYS A 237 -6.99 15.94 -0.45
CA LYS A 237 -6.15 16.00 0.76
C LYS A 237 -6.82 15.20 1.88
N PRO A 238 -6.12 14.30 2.59
CA PRO A 238 -6.73 13.54 3.69
C PRO A 238 -7.31 14.42 4.80
N VAL A 239 -6.70 15.57 5.10
CA VAL A 239 -7.21 16.52 6.10
C VAL A 239 -8.61 17.07 5.74
N GLU A 240 -8.93 17.20 4.45
CA GLU A 240 -10.24 17.67 3.99
C GLU A 240 -11.33 16.61 4.21
N LYS A 241 -10.95 15.35 4.40
CA LYS A 241 -11.87 14.27 4.80
C LYS A 241 -12.15 14.28 6.31
N ASN A 242 -11.81 15.39 6.98
CA ASN A 242 -11.92 15.61 8.41
C ASN A 242 -13.14 14.93 9.01
N LEU A 243 -12.90 14.02 9.94
CA LEU A 243 -13.88 13.19 10.64
C LEU A 243 -14.69 14.00 11.68
N LYS A 244 -14.96 15.27 11.40
CA LYS A 244 -15.58 16.16 12.36
C LYS A 244 -17.06 15.79 12.44
N LEU A 245 -17.37 15.19 13.59
CA LEU A 245 -18.65 14.64 14.02
C LEU A 245 -18.97 13.19 13.59
N ILE A 246 -17.98 12.28 13.65
CA ILE A 246 -18.30 10.85 13.67
C ILE A 246 -19.04 10.49 14.96
N LYS A 247 -20.19 9.82 14.83
CA LYS A 247 -20.97 9.33 15.97
C LYS A 247 -20.70 7.86 16.24
N ASN A 248 -20.49 7.06 15.20
CA ASN A 248 -20.26 5.63 15.32
C ASN A 248 -19.16 5.14 14.37
N ILE A 249 -18.29 4.27 14.89
CA ILE A 249 -17.33 3.50 14.10
C ILE A 249 -17.41 2.04 14.56
N GLU A 250 -17.60 1.16 13.60
CA GLU A 250 -17.62 -0.28 13.87
C GLU A 250 -17.06 -1.07 12.69
N VAL A 251 -16.67 -2.30 12.98
CA VAL A 251 -16.23 -3.26 11.99
C VAL A 251 -17.22 -4.40 11.90
N ARG A 252 -17.55 -4.79 10.67
CA ARG A 252 -18.32 -6.00 10.38
C ARG A 252 -17.49 -6.91 9.49
N LYS A 253 -17.58 -8.22 9.70
CA LYS A 253 -16.99 -9.21 8.79
C LYS A 253 -17.52 -8.97 7.37
N ASP A 254 -16.63 -9.10 6.39
CA ASP A 254 -17.03 -9.00 4.99
C ASP A 254 -17.86 -10.23 4.63
N LYS A 255 -19.08 -10.02 4.12
CA LYS A 255 -19.96 -11.13 3.70
C LYS A 255 -19.40 -11.87 2.49
N MET A 256 -18.52 -11.24 1.72
CA MET A 256 -17.97 -11.79 0.48
C MET A 256 -16.64 -12.52 0.68
N THR A 257 -15.94 -12.31 1.81
CA THR A 257 -14.64 -12.92 2.05
C THR A 257 -14.42 -13.29 3.52
N ASP A 258 -13.93 -14.51 3.78
CA ASP A 258 -13.57 -14.96 5.14
C ASP A 258 -12.29 -14.28 5.68
N VAL A 259 -11.59 -13.54 4.82
CA VAL A 259 -10.26 -12.98 5.10
C VAL A 259 -10.24 -11.45 5.08
N GLY A 260 -11.41 -10.82 5.18
CA GLY A 260 -11.55 -9.38 5.23
C GLY A 260 -12.70 -8.93 6.13
N TYR A 261 -12.72 -7.63 6.37
CA TYR A 261 -13.77 -6.95 7.11
C TYR A 261 -13.92 -5.52 6.63
N THR A 262 -15.07 -4.91 6.92
CA THR A 262 -15.39 -3.55 6.50
C THR A 262 -15.56 -2.68 7.74
N ILE A 263 -14.89 -1.54 7.72
CA ILE A 263 -15.07 -0.46 8.70
C ILE A 263 -16.22 0.42 8.20
N PHE A 264 -17.21 0.57 9.06
CA PHE A 264 -18.35 1.45 8.87
C PHE A 264 -18.13 2.71 9.70
N VAL A 265 -18.29 3.87 9.05
CA VAL A 265 -18.34 5.17 9.72
C VAL A 265 -19.76 5.68 9.57
N ASP A 266 -20.44 5.93 10.69
CA ASP A 266 -21.86 6.31 10.74
C ASP A 266 -22.75 5.42 9.86
N ASN A 267 -22.59 4.11 10.01
CA ASN A 267 -23.30 3.05 9.27
C ASN A 267 -23.06 3.01 7.76
N LYS A 268 -22.13 3.81 7.23
CA LYS A 268 -21.72 3.75 5.82
C LYS A 268 -20.45 2.90 5.68
N PRO A 269 -20.39 1.93 4.76
CA PRO A 269 -19.15 1.21 4.49
C PRO A 269 -18.12 2.21 3.93
N THR A 270 -17.01 2.42 4.64
CA THR A 270 -16.03 3.45 4.25
C THR A 270 -14.70 2.83 3.89
N TYR A 271 -14.25 1.83 4.66
CA TYR A 271 -12.97 1.18 4.38
C TYR A 271 -13.11 -0.32 4.40
N ARG A 272 -12.48 -0.99 3.43
CA ARG A 272 -12.35 -2.44 3.42
C ARG A 272 -10.96 -2.82 3.83
N VAL A 273 -10.85 -3.67 4.85
CA VAL A 273 -9.60 -4.30 5.26
C VAL A 273 -9.57 -5.70 4.70
N GLN A 274 -8.51 -6.02 3.96
CA GLN A 274 -8.26 -7.35 3.45
C GLN A 274 -6.95 -7.86 4.02
N THR A 275 -7.02 -8.94 4.81
CA THR A 275 -5.81 -9.66 5.20
C THR A 275 -5.32 -10.41 3.97
N ASN A 276 -4.30 -9.86 3.33
CA ASN A 276 -3.64 -10.53 2.22
C ASN A 276 -2.52 -11.38 2.81
N ASN A 277 -2.77 -12.67 3.00
CA ASN A 277 -1.67 -13.58 3.25
C ASN A 277 -1.36 -14.39 2.01
N THR A 278 -0.07 -14.44 1.75
CA THR A 278 0.57 -15.62 1.20
C THR A 278 1.54 -16.17 2.24
N ASN A 279 1.19 -16.11 3.52
CA ASN A 279 1.87 -16.76 4.65
C ASN A 279 3.34 -16.38 4.86
N GLY A 280 3.81 -15.27 4.30
CA GLY A 280 5.26 -15.03 4.13
C GLY A 280 5.95 -15.92 3.08
N ILE A 281 5.23 -16.88 2.49
CA ILE A 281 5.72 -17.95 1.63
C ILE A 281 5.45 -17.69 0.13
N GLY A 282 4.40 -16.95 -0.26
CA GLY A 282 3.99 -16.88 -1.66
C GLY A 282 4.28 -15.57 -2.39
N ILE A 283 4.15 -14.39 -1.79
CA ILE A 283 4.19 -13.11 -2.54
C ILE A 283 4.75 -11.94 -1.70
N SER A 284 4.40 -11.77 -0.42
CA SER A 284 4.85 -10.64 0.42
C SER A 284 4.88 -10.97 1.93
N ALA A 285 5.48 -10.10 2.74
CA ALA A 285 5.33 -10.14 4.20
C ALA A 285 3.84 -10.04 4.60
N PHE A 286 3.51 -10.53 5.79
CA PHE A 286 2.17 -10.48 6.35
C PHE A 286 1.70 -9.03 6.52
N CYS A 287 0.53 -8.69 5.96
CA CYS A 287 -0.08 -7.38 6.12
C CYS A 287 -1.61 -7.40 5.93
N GLN A 288 -2.31 -6.52 6.64
CA GLN A 288 -3.67 -6.14 6.31
C GLN A 288 -3.64 -4.93 5.38
N ARG A 289 -4.30 -5.02 4.23
CA ARG A 289 -4.38 -3.93 3.25
C ARG A 289 -5.70 -3.22 3.40
N ILE A 290 -5.63 -1.91 3.52
CA ILE A 290 -6.81 -1.05 3.64
C ILE A 290 -7.11 -0.47 2.27
N PHE A 291 -8.38 -0.49 1.90
CA PHE A 291 -8.90 0.10 0.67
C PHE A 291 -10.00 1.07 1.04
N TRP A 292 -10.06 2.18 0.31
CA TRP A 292 -11.22 3.06 0.35
C TRP A 292 -12.34 2.43 -0.50
N VAL A 293 -13.55 2.37 0.06
CA VAL A 293 -14.75 1.80 -0.59
C VAL A 293 -15.51 2.88 -1.34
#